data_AF-A0A0S8KEX1-F1
#
_entry.id   AF-A0A0S8KEX1-F1
#
_cell.length_a   1.000
_cell.length_b   1.000
_cell.length_c   1.000
_cell.angle_alpha   90.00
_cell.angle_beta   90.00
_cell.angle_gamma   90.00
#
_symmetry.space_group_name_H-M   'P 1'
#
loop_
_entity.id
_entity.type
_entity.pdbx_description
1 polymer ?
#
loop_
_entity_poly.entity_id
_entity_poly.type
_entity_poly.pdbx_seq_one_letter_code
_entity_poly.pdbx_strand_id
1 'polypeptide(L)'
;PVVFGLCLLVALILYWIGGRIRFKGKTTPGEVATYSCGEDLPGGKLQIDEGMFFIFCAYFLIFDILAFVMVTSLGRPGFLPALYAGIALCAITLLLPLRRMD
;
A
#
# COMPACT_ATOMS: atom_id res chain seq x y z
N PRO A 1 -0.69 21.65 -4.73
CA PRO A 1 0.26 21.87 -3.61
C PRO A 1 -0.36 22.54 -2.37
N VAL A 2 -1.16 23.61 -2.53
CA VAL A 2 -1.77 24.34 -1.41
C VAL A 2 -2.73 23.47 -0.59
N VAL A 3 -3.65 22.75 -1.24
CA VAL A 3 -4.61 21.85 -0.58
C VAL A 3 -3.90 20.71 0.17
N PHE A 4 -2.87 20.11 -0.45
CA PHE A 4 -2.06 19.07 0.20
C PHE A 4 -1.37 19.59 1.47
N GLY A 5 -0.78 20.79 1.39
CA GLY A 5 -0.17 21.44 2.55
C GLY A 5 -1.17 21.72 3.66
N LEU A 6 -2.39 22.17 3.31
CA LEU A 6 -3.47 22.38 4.27
C LEU A 6 -3.88 21.07 4.96
N CYS A 7 -4.07 19.98 4.21
CA CYS A 7 -4.42 18.67 4.79
C CYS A 7 -3.33 18.16 5.73
N LEU A 8 -2.05 18.26 5.34
CA LEU A 8 -0.93 17.89 6.21
C LEU A 8 -0.90 18.74 7.48
N LEU A 9 -1.07 20.05 7.35
CA LEU A 9 -1.09 20.96 8.49
C LEU A 9 -2.23 20.61 9.45
N VAL A 10 -3.42 20.34 8.95
CA VAL A 10 -4.57 19.91 9.76
C VAL A 10 -4.25 18.60 10.49
N ALA A 11 -3.70 17.60 9.79
CA ALA A 11 -3.32 16.33 10.40
C ALA A 11 -2.28 16.50 11.52
N LEU A 12 -1.27 17.36 11.31
CA LEU A 12 -0.25 17.69 12.31
C LEU A 12 -0.84 18.42 13.52
N ILE A 13 -1.76 19.37 13.30
CA ILE A 13 -2.45 20.07 14.38
C ILE A 13 -3.27 19.08 15.22
N LEU A 14 -4.03 18.18 14.58
CA LEU A 14 -4.80 17.16 15.28
C LEU A 14 -3.90 16.22 16.10
N TYR A 15 -2.78 15.78 15.53
CA TYR A 15 -1.79 14.96 16.24
C TYR A 15 -1.21 15.70 17.45
N TRP A 16 -0.85 16.98 17.28
CA TRP A 16 -0.27 17.80 18.33
C TRP A 16 -1.25 18.08 19.47
N ILE A 17 -2.49 18.43 19.13
CA ILE A 17 -3.58 18.64 20.08
C ILE A 17 -3.88 17.33 20.81
N GLY A 18 -4.02 16.21 20.09
CA GLY A 18 -4.25 14.89 20.68
C GLY A 18 -3.16 14.48 21.67
N GLY A 19 -1.88 14.71 21.31
CA GLY A 19 -0.75 14.47 22.20
C GLY A 19 -0.72 15.39 23.43
N ARG A 20 -1.23 16.63 23.31
CA ARG A 20 -1.34 17.58 24.43
C ARG A 20 -2.49 17.26 25.39
N ILE A 21 -3.64 16.81 24.86
CA ILE A 21 -4.86 16.53 25.64
C ILE A 21 -4.80 15.13 26.29
N ARG A 22 -4.00 14.20 25.77
CA ARG A 22 -3.88 12.83 26.31
C ARG A 22 -3.65 12.83 27.82
N PHE A 23 -4.42 11.98 28.51
CA PHE A 23 -4.21 11.70 29.93
C PHE A 23 -2.84 11.06 30.16
N LYS A 24 -1.99 11.74 30.94
CA LYS A 24 -0.66 11.25 31.33
C LYS A 24 -0.77 10.38 32.58
N GLY A 25 -1.39 9.21 32.44
CA GLY A 25 -1.43 8.19 33.49
C GLY A 25 -0.08 7.51 33.72
N LYS A 26 0.02 6.70 34.77
CA LYS A 26 1.17 5.80 34.96
C LYS A 26 1.06 4.68 33.92
N THR A 27 2.07 4.55 33.06
CA THR A 27 2.15 3.45 32.10
C THR A 27 2.37 2.13 32.84
N THR A 28 1.46 1.17 32.68
CA THR A 28 1.65 -0.18 33.22
C THR A 28 2.33 -1.06 32.17
N PRO A 29 3.08 -2.10 32.57
CA PRO A 29 3.71 -3.02 31.61
C PRO A 29 2.70 -3.66 30.65
N GLY A 30 1.46 -3.91 31.11
CA GLY A 30 0.38 -4.43 30.26
C GLY A 30 -0.19 -3.42 29.26
N GLU A 31 -0.07 -2.11 29.50
CA GLU A 31 -0.53 -1.07 28.55
C GLU A 31 0.35 -1.03 27.29
N VAL A 32 1.64 -1.33 27.45
CA VAL A 32 2.63 -1.32 26.36
C VAL A 32 2.88 -2.71 25.77
N ALA A 33 2.28 -3.75 26.35
CA ALA A 33 2.36 -5.11 25.85
C ALA A 33 1.53 -5.25 24.56
N THR A 34 2.01 -6.07 23.64
CA THR A 34 1.28 -6.40 22.41
C THR A 34 -0.03 -7.09 22.77
N TYR A 35 -1.14 -6.66 22.15
CA TYR A 35 -2.42 -7.35 22.36
C TYR A 35 -2.32 -8.79 21.85
N SER A 36 -2.51 -9.74 22.76
CA SER A 36 -2.30 -11.17 22.51
C SER A 36 -3.24 -12.01 23.36
N CYS A 37 -4.51 -11.59 23.49
CA CYS A 37 -5.52 -12.27 24.33
C CYS A 37 -5.09 -12.52 25.80
N GLY A 38 -4.11 -11.76 26.31
CA GLY A 38 -3.52 -11.95 27.63
C GLY A 38 -2.35 -12.95 27.69
N GLU A 39 -1.97 -13.53 26.55
CA GLU A 39 -0.78 -14.39 26.43
C GLU A 39 0.48 -13.54 26.21
N ASP A 40 1.56 -13.91 26.88
CA ASP A 40 2.90 -13.34 26.69
C ASP A 40 3.54 -13.92 25.41
N LEU A 41 2.99 -13.53 24.26
CA LEU A 41 3.55 -13.84 22.96
C LEU A 41 4.79 -12.97 22.72
N PRO A 42 5.96 -13.55 22.40
CA PRO A 42 7.11 -12.76 22.01
C PRO A 42 6.76 -11.94 20.77
N GLY A 43 7.12 -10.65 20.74
CA GLY A 43 6.88 -9.72 19.64
C GLY A 43 7.69 -10.03 18.38
N GLY A 44 7.63 -11.28 17.91
CA GLY A 44 8.25 -11.74 16.69
C GLY A 44 7.53 -11.18 15.47
N LYS A 45 8.31 -10.90 14.42
CA LYS A 45 7.75 -10.59 13.11
C LYS A 45 7.16 -11.88 12.55
N LEU A 46 5.85 -11.98 12.49
CA LEU A 46 5.17 -13.08 11.80
C LEU A 46 5.46 -12.95 10.31
N GLN A 47 6.14 -13.94 9.73
CA GLN A 47 6.21 -14.09 8.28
C GLN A 47 4.89 -14.69 7.83
N ILE A 48 3.96 -13.83 7.45
CA ILE A 48 2.69 -14.23 6.86
C ILE A 48 2.98 -14.67 5.42
N ASP A 49 2.27 -15.69 4.93
CA ASP A 49 2.33 -16.03 3.52
C ASP A 49 1.72 -14.88 2.71
N GLU A 50 2.59 -14.15 2.02
CA GLU A 50 2.24 -12.98 1.21
C GLU A 50 2.08 -13.35 -0.28
N GLY A 51 2.08 -14.63 -0.65
CA GLY A 51 2.08 -15.07 -2.06
C GLY A 51 0.98 -14.40 -2.89
N MET A 52 -0.26 -14.48 -2.43
CA MET A 52 -1.40 -13.85 -3.10
C MET A 52 -1.35 -12.32 -3.05
N PHE A 53 -0.90 -11.74 -1.95
CA PHE A 53 -0.75 -10.28 -1.82
C PHE A 53 0.28 -9.73 -2.82
N PHE A 54 1.40 -10.42 -2.99
CA PHE A 54 2.43 -10.08 -3.95
C PHE A 54 1.91 -10.11 -5.39
N ILE A 55 1.15 -11.15 -5.75
CA ILE A 55 0.53 -11.25 -7.09
C ILE A 55 -0.43 -10.08 -7.33
N PHE A 56 -1.23 -9.69 -6.35
CA PHE A 56 -2.10 -8.51 -6.45
C PHE A 56 -1.31 -7.21 -6.62
N CYS A 57 -0.22 -7.01 -5.88
CA CYS A 57 0.65 -5.85 -6.02
C CYS A 57 1.29 -5.79 -7.42
N ALA A 58 1.71 -6.92 -7.98
CA ALA A 58 2.25 -6.99 -9.33
C ALA A 58 1.20 -6.59 -10.39
N TYR A 59 -0.03 -7.11 -10.29
CA TYR A 59 -1.12 -6.68 -11.16
C TYR A 59 -1.41 -5.18 -11.04
N PHE A 60 -1.50 -4.68 -9.81
CA PHE A 60 -1.74 -3.26 -9.56
C PHE A 60 -0.69 -2.38 -10.25
N LEU A 61 0.59 -2.71 -10.11
CA LEU A 61 1.68 -1.98 -10.74
C LEU A 61 1.60 -2.01 -12.28
N ILE A 62 1.30 -3.17 -12.87
CA ILE A 62 1.14 -3.31 -14.33
C ILE A 62 0.01 -2.39 -14.82
N PHE A 63 -1.15 -2.43 -14.15
CA PHE A 63 -2.30 -1.61 -14.55
C PHE A 63 -2.08 -0.12 -14.29
N ASP A 64 -1.39 0.26 -13.22
CA ASP A 64 -1.07 1.66 -12.92
C ASP A 64 -0.18 2.29 -14.00
N ILE A 65 0.90 1.59 -14.37
CA ILE A 65 1.80 2.03 -15.45
C ILE A 65 1.06 2.04 -16.80
N LEU A 66 0.27 1.01 -17.09
CA LEU A 66 -0.51 0.95 -18.33
C LEU A 66 -1.48 2.13 -18.42
N ALA A 67 -2.22 2.44 -17.35
CA ALA A 67 -3.13 3.56 -17.31
C ALA A 67 -2.39 4.90 -17.54
N PHE A 68 -1.26 5.10 -16.89
CA PHE A 68 -0.43 6.29 -17.07
C PHE A 68 0.05 6.45 -18.53
N VAL A 69 0.56 5.38 -19.15
CA VAL A 69 1.01 5.39 -20.55
C VAL A 69 -0.15 5.66 -21.51
N MET A 70 -1.31 5.05 -21.27
CA MET A 70 -2.50 5.27 -22.12
C MET A 70 -2.99 6.72 -22.05
N VAL A 71 -3.09 7.28 -20.83
CA VAL A 71 -3.54 8.67 -20.63
C VAL A 71 -2.56 9.67 -21.25
N THR A 72 -1.26 9.50 -21.02
CA THR A 72 -0.25 10.40 -21.60
C THR A 72 -0.19 10.31 -23.12
N SER A 73 -0.54 9.16 -23.70
CA SER A 73 -0.55 8.97 -25.14
C SER A 73 -1.81 9.48 -25.86
N LEU A 74 -2.87 9.89 -25.14
CA LEU A 74 -4.11 10.37 -25.78
C LEU A 74 -3.89 11.55 -26.75
N GLY A 75 -2.91 12.41 -26.46
CA GLY A 75 -2.58 13.55 -27.34
C GLY A 75 -1.87 13.16 -28.63
N ARG A 76 -1.15 12.03 -28.65
CA ARG A 76 -0.43 11.49 -29.82
C ARG A 76 -0.38 9.97 -29.73
N PRO A 77 -1.42 9.25 -30.19
CA PRO A 77 -1.38 7.80 -30.27
C PRO A 77 -0.24 7.37 -31.20
N GLY A 78 0.39 6.23 -30.92
CA GLY A 78 1.54 5.78 -31.69
C GLY A 78 2.00 4.37 -31.35
N PHE A 79 3.19 4.03 -31.83
CA PHE A 79 3.75 2.68 -31.65
C PHE A 79 4.17 2.40 -30.20
N LEU A 80 4.76 3.36 -29.51
CA LEU A 80 5.23 3.21 -28.12
C LEU A 80 4.15 2.80 -27.11
N PRO A 81 2.97 3.46 -27.02
CA PRO A 81 1.90 3.02 -26.11
C PRO A 81 1.35 1.64 -26.49
N ALA A 82 1.28 1.30 -27.78
CA ALA A 82 0.82 -0.01 -28.25
C ALA A 82 1.82 -1.12 -27.86
N LEU A 83 3.12 -0.84 -27.98
CA LEU A 83 4.17 -1.75 -27.51
C LEU A 83 4.07 -1.97 -26.00
N TYR A 84 3.89 -0.90 -25.23
CA TYR A 84 3.72 -0.99 -23.77
C TYR A 84 2.49 -1.80 -23.37
N ALA A 85 1.37 -1.60 -24.07
CA ALA A 85 0.16 -2.40 -23.88
C ALA A 85 0.40 -3.90 -24.19
N GLY A 86 1.16 -4.20 -25.23
CA GLY A 86 1.59 -5.56 -25.55
C GLY A 86 2.44 -6.20 -24.44
N ILE A 87 3.42 -5.46 -23.92
CA ILE A 87 4.26 -5.91 -22.80
C ILE A 87 3.40 -6.16 -21.55
N ALA A 88 2.46 -5.26 -21.24
CA ALA A 88 1.54 -5.41 -20.12
C ALA A 88 0.64 -6.65 -20.26
N LEU A 89 0.13 -6.91 -21.47
CA LEU A 89 -0.64 -8.14 -21.76
C LEU A 89 0.19 -9.40 -21.55
N CYS A 90 1.45 -9.42 -22.01
CA CYS A 90 2.36 -10.54 -21.77
C CYS A 90 2.67 -10.76 -20.28
N ALA A 91 2.83 -9.68 -19.51
CA ALA A 91 3.04 -9.77 -18.07
C ALA A 91 1.82 -10.36 -17.35
N ILE A 92 0.61 -9.93 -17.74
CA ILE A 92 -0.66 -10.46 -17.21
C ILE A 92 -0.81 -11.95 -17.53
N THR A 93 -0.53 -12.37 -18.76
CA THR A 93 -0.66 -13.78 -19.16
C THR A 93 0.32 -14.67 -18.40
N LEU A 94 1.52 -14.17 -18.11
CA LEU A 94 2.53 -14.89 -17.31
C LEU A 94 2.16 -14.99 -15.83
N LEU A 95 1.50 -13.96 -15.26
CA LEU A 95 1.05 -13.96 -13.87
C LEU A 95 -0.26 -14.74 -13.64
N LEU A 96 -1.06 -14.97 -14.70
CA LEU A 96 -2.32 -15.69 -14.62
C LEU A 96 -2.21 -17.12 -14.02
N PRO A 97 -1.26 -17.97 -14.42
CA PRO A 97 -1.12 -19.31 -13.84
C PRO A 97 -0.68 -19.28 -12.38
N LEU A 98 0.15 -18.31 -11.96
CA LEU A 98 0.61 -18.19 -10.58
C LEU A 98 -0.54 -17.91 -9.60
N ARG A 99 -1.60 -17.22 -10.06
CA ARG A 99 -2.81 -16.99 -9.26
C ARG A 99 -3.57 -18.29 -8.92
N ARG A 100 -3.40 -19.35 -9.71
CA ARG A 100 -4.18 -20.60 -9.60
C ARG A 100 -3.42 -21.70 -8.85
N MET A 101 -2.20 -21.43 -8.37
CA MET A 101 -1.32 -22.45 -7.77
C MET A 101 -1.50 -22.64 -6.26
N ASP A 102 -2.52 -22.02 -5.66
CA ASP A 102 -2.96 -22.24 -4.27
C ASP A 102 -4.34 -22.92 -4.25
#